data_AF-A0A0D0C0Z8-F1
#
_entry.id   AF-A0A0D0C0Z8-F1
#
_cell.length_a   1.000
_cell.length_b   1.000
_cell.length_c   1.000
_cell.angle_alpha   90.00
_cell.angle_beta   90.00
_cell.angle_gamma   90.00
#
_symmetry.space_group_name_H-M   'P 1'
#
loop_
_entity.id
_entity.type
_entity.pdbx_description
1 polymer ?
#
loop_
_entity_poly.entity_id
_entity_poly.type
_entity_poly.pdbx_seq_one_letter_code
_entity_poly.pdbx_strand_id
1 'polypeptide(L)'
;MCRLLLCAKCIVQHNSIGPNSDAMLDRFNLGDELLPHLHRLLRTVCNTHWEVTLRSPPWNLTYKQASNLVWALCTDLQGTTGATLVMKPKFSILNSILKLLGITTLLFKIYMSFQQIKSVAGGSPFCHLTMVSQVPSSKRPPRSRLQLLPWPRTKVILSKQVRATLNLSQQEKAAQFKKDLDDMWWKIDEVTKTIAATHSKSMHCVETDLHLGHSRLQSRQSKINSWNTFCWKMSREKATTNNENAPSKRQVLPELVKDIQEEYCRLSVDAKQNIVEEFSEFKETKAISIHVSAHSRINNVTHTLKAVESKLNNLKSCTSVESILYTTCGTTDLPLRAISFATKGVEDFIGSVMHVDTQDLVSKMEGFLCRESEVCATKNHYERLSRICTAIHEIINCKL
;
A
#
# COMPACT_ATOMS: atom_id res chain seq x y z
N MET A 1 -7.11 3.43 12.40
CA MET A 1 -6.76 3.59 13.83
C MET A 1 -6.08 2.30 14.27
N CYS A 2 -4.75 2.22 14.22
CA CYS A 2 -3.99 1.00 14.54
C CYS A 2 -3.08 1.28 15.73
N ARG A 3 -3.48 0.82 16.92
CA ARG A 3 -2.61 0.80 18.11
C ARG A 3 -1.74 -0.46 18.02
N LEU A 4 -0.47 -0.28 17.67
CA LEU A 4 0.56 -1.31 17.79
C LEU A 4 1.04 -1.35 19.25
N LEU A 5 0.63 -2.38 19.97
CA LEU A 5 1.20 -2.75 21.28
C LEU A 5 2.59 -3.34 21.05
N LEU A 6 3.63 -2.52 21.19
CA LEU A 6 5.00 -2.98 21.37
C LEU A 6 5.25 -3.17 22.87
N CYS A 7 5.40 -4.43 23.30
CA CYS A 7 5.81 -4.74 24.66
C CYS A 7 7.09 -5.59 24.69
N ALA A 8 7.99 -5.14 25.57
CA ALA A 8 9.02 -5.88 26.30
C ALA A 8 10.22 -6.48 25.53
N LYS A 9 11.26 -5.65 25.29
CA LYS A 9 12.65 -6.10 25.36
C LYS A 9 13.69 -4.97 25.55
N CYS A 10 13.55 -4.13 26.59
CA CYS A 10 14.62 -3.26 27.09
C CYS A 10 14.46 -3.12 28.61
N ILE A 11 15.10 -3.99 29.40
CA ILE A 11 15.20 -3.85 30.87
C ILE A 11 16.66 -3.63 31.32
N VAL A 12 17.61 -3.49 30.40
CA VAL A 12 19.02 -3.23 30.77
C VAL A 12 19.61 -2.12 29.89
N GLN A 13 19.20 -0.88 30.16
CA GLN A 13 19.87 0.41 29.88
C GLN A 13 18.83 1.51 30.10
N HIS A 14 18.62 1.91 31.36
CA HIS A 14 17.47 2.74 31.73
C HIS A 14 17.64 4.25 31.49
N ASN A 15 18.80 4.72 31.00
CA ASN A 15 19.16 6.13 31.00
C ASN A 15 19.60 6.70 29.63
N SER A 16 19.42 5.96 28.53
CA SER A 16 19.83 6.45 27.20
C SER A 16 18.80 6.05 26.16
N ILE A 17 18.43 7.01 25.32
CA ILE A 17 17.53 6.78 24.18
C ILE A 17 18.35 6.51 22.92
N GLY A 18 19.52 7.14 22.83
CA GLY A 18 20.49 6.97 21.77
C GLY A 18 21.50 8.11 21.75
N PRO A 19 22.67 7.92 21.13
CA PRO A 19 23.79 8.84 21.25
C PRO A 19 23.48 10.24 20.69
N ASN A 20 22.61 10.37 19.67
CA ASN A 20 22.26 11.69 19.13
C ASN A 20 21.25 12.42 20.02
N SER A 21 20.29 11.69 20.59
CA SER A 21 19.25 12.21 21.47
C SER A 21 19.86 12.67 22.79
N ASP A 22 20.73 11.86 23.37
CA ASP A 22 21.45 12.18 24.61
C ASP A 22 22.33 13.43 24.40
N ALA A 23 23.07 13.51 23.29
CA ALA A 23 23.85 14.70 22.95
C ALA A 23 23.00 15.97 22.78
N MET A 24 21.75 15.85 22.32
CA MET A 24 20.84 16.99 22.21
C MET A 24 20.22 17.36 23.57
N LEU A 25 19.93 16.39 24.43
CA LEU A 25 19.46 16.64 25.79
C LEU A 25 20.54 17.40 26.58
N ASP A 26 21.79 16.95 26.51
CA ASP A 26 22.95 17.62 27.12
C ASP A 26 23.14 19.03 26.55
N ARG A 27 23.09 19.18 25.21
CA ARG A 27 23.26 20.47 24.54
C ARG A 27 22.23 21.51 24.96
N PHE A 28 21.02 21.08 25.32
CA PHE A 28 19.94 21.96 25.74
C PHE A 28 19.81 22.06 27.27
N ASN A 29 20.72 21.44 28.04
CA ASN A 29 20.63 21.33 29.50
C ASN A 29 19.27 20.79 29.97
N LEU A 30 18.72 19.83 29.22
CA LEU A 30 17.48 19.15 29.55
C LEU A 30 17.83 18.00 30.48
N GLY A 31 17.74 18.24 31.79
CA GLY A 31 18.15 17.27 32.81
C GLY A 31 17.48 15.89 32.67
N ASP A 32 18.11 14.88 33.26
CA ASP A 32 17.72 13.47 33.16
C ASP A 32 16.27 13.17 33.62
N GLU A 33 15.66 14.10 34.35
CA GLU A 33 14.25 14.05 34.77
C GLU A 33 13.27 13.95 33.58
N LEU A 34 13.71 14.37 32.39
CA LEU A 34 12.91 14.34 31.16
C LEU A 34 13.01 13.00 30.39
N LEU A 35 14.00 12.15 30.66
CA LEU A 35 14.17 10.85 29.99
C LEU A 35 12.94 9.95 30.13
N PRO A 36 12.33 9.77 31.33
CA PRO A 36 11.10 8.97 31.48
C PRO A 36 9.92 9.54 30.67
N HIS A 37 9.84 10.87 30.58
CA HIS A 37 8.80 11.55 29.81
C HIS A 37 9.00 11.35 28.31
N LEU A 38 10.25 11.34 27.84
CA LEU A 38 10.58 11.14 26.44
C LEU A 38 10.29 9.70 26.02
N HIS A 39 10.63 8.72 26.88
CA HIS A 39 10.23 7.33 26.68
C HIS A 39 8.70 7.15 26.63
N ARG A 40 7.95 7.86 27.47
CA ARG A 40 6.48 7.84 27.44
C ARG A 40 5.96 8.42 26.11
N LEU A 41 6.52 9.54 25.67
CA LEU A 41 6.16 10.21 24.42
C LEU A 41 6.43 9.34 23.19
N LEU A 42 7.57 8.66 23.15
CA LEU A 42 7.95 7.71 22.09
C LEU A 42 6.98 6.52 22.01
N ARG A 43 6.34 6.13 23.12
CA ARG A 43 5.35 5.04 23.13
C ARG A 43 3.94 5.48 22.73
N THR A 44 3.57 6.74 22.97
CA THR A 44 2.17 7.20 22.86
C THR A 44 1.88 8.02 21.62
N VAL A 45 2.86 8.74 21.08
CA VAL A 45 2.64 9.71 20.02
C VAL A 45 3.26 9.21 18.71
N CYS A 46 2.48 9.24 17.62
CA CYS A 46 2.99 8.97 16.28
C CYS A 46 4.01 10.05 15.87
N ASN A 47 5.06 9.66 15.13
CA ASN A 47 6.21 10.52 14.80
C ASN A 47 5.86 11.90 14.21
N THR A 48 4.68 12.06 13.59
CA THR A 48 4.23 13.31 12.97
C THR A 48 3.88 14.42 13.97
N HIS A 49 3.78 14.13 15.27
CA HIS A 49 3.31 15.11 16.27
C HIS A 49 4.31 15.42 17.39
N TRP A 50 5.51 14.82 17.38
CA TRP A 50 6.48 15.01 18.46
C TRP A 50 6.89 16.47 18.63
N GLU A 51 7.07 17.21 17.55
CA GLU A 51 7.47 18.61 17.61
C GLU A 51 6.42 19.47 18.35
N VAL A 52 5.14 19.28 18.04
CA VAL A 52 4.03 20.01 18.70
C VAL A 52 3.95 19.65 20.18
N THR A 53 4.08 18.36 20.51
CA THR A 53 4.04 17.89 21.90
C THR A 53 5.22 18.40 22.72
N LEU A 54 6.42 18.42 22.15
CA LEU A 54 7.64 18.94 22.80
C LEU A 54 7.60 20.46 23.00
N ARG A 55 6.82 21.18 22.21
CA ARG A 55 6.59 22.62 22.41
C ARG A 55 5.50 22.93 23.42
N SER A 56 4.68 21.94 23.79
CA SER A 56 3.59 22.11 24.75
C SER A 56 4.07 21.83 26.18
N PRO A 57 3.37 22.33 27.22
CA PRO A 57 3.60 21.90 28.59
C PRO A 57 3.50 20.36 28.71
N PRO A 58 4.37 19.71 29.52
CA PRO A 58 5.32 20.32 30.46
C PRO A 58 6.68 20.70 29.84
N TRP A 59 6.93 20.39 28.57
CA TRP A 59 8.25 20.47 27.93
C TRP A 59 8.68 21.90 27.61
N ASN A 60 7.73 22.73 27.14
CA ASN A 60 7.93 24.14 26.82
C ASN A 60 9.19 24.43 25.95
N LEU A 61 9.59 23.49 25.09
CA LEU A 61 10.76 23.68 24.23
C LEU A 61 10.45 24.73 23.16
N THR A 62 11.44 25.55 22.82
CA THR A 62 11.34 26.41 21.63
C THR A 62 11.24 25.56 20.37
N TYR A 63 10.69 26.11 19.28
CA TYR A 63 10.62 25.41 17.99
C TYR A 63 11.98 24.83 17.56
N LYS A 64 13.06 25.60 17.72
CA LYS A 64 14.41 25.18 17.38
C LYS A 64 14.89 24.00 18.23
N GLN A 65 14.62 24.01 19.53
CA GLN A 65 14.98 22.89 20.43
C GLN A 65 14.16 21.64 20.09
N ALA A 66 12.83 21.79 19.96
CA ALA A 66 11.93 20.69 19.63
C ALA A 66 12.29 20.05 18.28
N SER A 67 12.50 20.84 17.23
CA SER A 67 12.85 20.33 15.89
C SER A 67 14.18 19.57 15.88
N ASN A 68 15.22 20.09 16.57
CA ASN A 68 16.51 19.42 16.69
C ASN A 68 16.42 18.12 17.49
N LEU A 69 15.64 18.11 18.58
CA LEU A 69 15.44 16.92 19.40
C LEU A 69 14.65 15.84 18.63
N VAL A 70 13.60 16.22 17.88
CA VAL A 70 12.85 15.30 17.01
C VAL A 70 13.76 14.68 15.95
N TRP A 71 14.63 15.48 15.33
CA TRP A 71 15.59 15.00 14.35
C TRP A 71 16.59 14.01 14.94
N ALA A 72 17.14 14.29 16.13
CA ALA A 72 18.03 13.39 16.84
C ALA A 72 17.34 12.07 17.22
N LEU A 73 16.12 12.13 17.75
CA LEU A 73 15.29 10.95 18.06
C LEU A 73 15.02 10.11 16.82
N CYS A 74 14.69 10.73 15.69
CA CYS A 74 14.50 10.02 14.43
C CYS A 74 15.79 9.35 13.96
N THR A 75 16.93 10.01 14.13
CA THR A 75 18.24 9.47 13.75
C THR A 75 18.61 8.26 14.58
N ASP A 76 18.39 8.28 15.89
CA ASP A 76 18.68 7.12 16.77
C ASP A 76 17.74 5.95 16.52
N LEU A 77 16.45 6.22 16.31
CA LEU A 77 15.47 5.18 15.99
C LEU A 77 15.72 4.55 14.62
N GLN A 78 16.20 5.34 13.65
CA GLN A 78 16.61 4.86 12.34
C GLN A 78 17.95 4.11 12.41
N GLY A 79 18.92 4.56 13.20
CA GLY A 79 20.23 3.91 13.35
C GLY A 79 20.16 2.54 14.03
N THR A 80 19.14 2.31 14.87
CA THR A 80 18.94 1.02 15.55
C THR A 80 18.33 -0.05 14.62
N THR A 81 17.81 0.33 13.46
CA THR A 81 17.36 -0.61 12.43
C THR A 81 18.13 -0.36 11.15
N GLY A 82 19.04 -1.28 10.77
CA GLY A 82 19.77 -1.24 9.50
C GLY A 82 18.85 -1.30 8.28
N ALA A 83 18.15 -0.21 8.02
CA ALA A 83 17.21 0.01 6.94
C ALA A 83 17.18 1.52 6.67
N THR A 84 17.94 1.92 5.65
CA THR A 84 18.09 3.27 5.15
C THR A 84 16.74 3.84 4.71
N LEU A 85 16.10 4.65 5.55
CA LEU A 85 15.03 5.56 5.13
C LEU A 85 15.70 6.82 4.59
N VAL A 86 15.88 6.88 3.27
CA VAL A 86 16.32 8.09 2.59
C VAL A 86 15.21 9.14 2.73
N MET A 87 15.31 10.00 3.73
CA MET A 87 14.61 11.29 3.69
C MET A 87 15.18 12.05 2.50
N LYS A 88 14.34 12.28 1.47
CA LYS A 88 14.68 13.11 0.32
C LYS A 88 14.97 14.53 0.83
N PRO A 89 16.21 15.04 0.76
CA PRO A 89 16.41 16.46 0.88
C PRO A 89 15.82 17.16 -0.34
N LYS A 90 15.28 18.36 -0.15
CA LYS A 90 14.78 19.25 -1.21
C LYS A 90 15.94 19.74 -2.08
N PHE A 91 16.53 18.84 -2.89
CA PHE A 91 17.46 19.19 -3.97
C PHE A 91 16.96 18.55 -5.27
N SER A 92 15.92 19.15 -5.85
CA SER A 92 15.35 18.78 -7.15
C SER A 92 16.43 18.74 -8.27
N ILE A 93 17.42 19.62 -8.15
CA ILE A 93 18.52 19.75 -9.12
C ILE A 93 19.50 18.57 -9.02
N LEU A 94 19.87 18.15 -7.80
CA LEU A 94 20.83 17.05 -7.62
C LEU A 94 20.24 15.71 -8.08
N ASN A 95 18.95 15.48 -7.86
CA ASN A 95 18.26 14.27 -8.33
C ASN A 95 18.15 14.23 -9.87
N SER A 96 18.03 15.39 -10.51
CA SER A 96 18.04 15.50 -11.97
C SER A 96 19.44 15.22 -12.55
N ILE A 97 20.50 15.72 -11.90
CA ILE A 97 21.90 15.44 -12.25
C ILE A 97 22.22 13.95 -12.07
N LEU A 98 21.77 13.32 -10.96
CA LEU A 98 21.98 11.89 -10.73
C LEU A 98 21.29 11.02 -11.78
N LYS A 99 20.08 11.40 -12.21
CA LYS A 99 19.38 10.72 -13.31
C LYS A 99 20.12 10.87 -14.64
N LEU A 100 20.68 12.05 -14.92
CA LEU A 100 21.47 12.27 -16.12
C LEU A 100 22.74 11.39 -16.14
N LEU A 101 23.45 11.33 -15.00
CA LEU A 101 24.64 10.49 -14.81
C LEU A 101 24.33 8.98 -14.90
N GLY A 102 23.16 8.56 -14.41
CA GLY A 102 22.70 7.17 -14.55
C GLY A 102 22.39 6.79 -16.00
N ILE A 103 21.81 7.71 -16.77
CA ILE A 103 21.52 7.48 -18.20
C ILE A 103 22.82 7.42 -19.00
N THR A 104 23.79 8.31 -18.76
CA THR A 104 25.06 8.31 -19.48
C THR A 104 25.90 7.06 -19.20
N THR A 105 25.91 6.56 -17.97
CA THR A 105 26.59 5.29 -17.64
C THR A 105 25.91 4.07 -18.28
N LEU A 106 24.57 4.06 -18.39
CA LEU A 106 23.85 3.00 -19.08
C LEU A 106 24.16 2.98 -20.59
N LEU A 107 24.14 4.17 -21.23
CA LEU A 107 24.48 4.32 -22.65
C LEU A 107 25.94 3.90 -22.92
N PHE A 108 26.86 4.22 -22.02
CA PHE A 108 28.26 3.79 -22.13
C PHE A 108 28.41 2.26 -22.05
N LYS A 109 27.69 1.59 -21.14
CA LYS A 109 27.68 0.12 -21.08
C LYS A 109 27.12 -0.52 -22.35
N ILE A 110 26.01 0.02 -22.88
CA ILE A 110 25.42 -0.45 -24.13
C ILE A 110 26.42 -0.28 -25.28
N TYR A 111 27.07 0.89 -25.36
CA TYR A 111 28.10 1.16 -26.35
C TYR A 111 29.26 0.16 -26.27
N MET A 112 29.76 -0.14 -25.06
CA MET A 112 30.82 -1.13 -24.85
C MET A 112 30.37 -2.55 -25.21
N SER A 113 29.14 -2.94 -24.89
CA SER A 113 28.59 -4.24 -25.32
C SER A 113 28.45 -4.34 -26.84
N PHE A 114 28.09 -3.26 -27.53
CA PHE A 114 28.08 -3.24 -29.01
C PHE A 114 29.48 -3.36 -29.60
N GLN A 115 30.51 -2.78 -28.98
CA GLN A 115 31.90 -2.96 -29.40
C GLN A 115 32.38 -4.40 -29.19
N GLN A 116 31.96 -5.04 -28.10
CA GLN A 116 32.29 -6.44 -27.80
C GLN A 116 31.58 -7.43 -28.74
N ILE A 117 30.40 -7.09 -29.25
CA ILE A 117 29.70 -7.89 -30.28
C ILE A 117 30.42 -7.79 -31.64
N LYS A 118 31.02 -6.63 -31.97
CA LYS A 118 31.83 -6.48 -33.18
C LYS A 118 33.14 -7.26 -33.13
N SER A 119 33.71 -7.52 -31.95
CA SER A 119 34.98 -8.27 -31.83
C SER A 119 34.83 -9.80 -31.83
N VAL A 120 33.60 -10.33 -31.71
CA VAL A 120 33.33 -11.79 -31.64
C VAL A 120 32.86 -12.37 -32.98
N ALA A 121 32.69 -11.56 -34.02
CA ALA A 121 32.31 -12.02 -35.37
C ALA A 121 33.44 -12.73 -36.15
N GLY A 122 34.57 -13.05 -35.51
CA GLY A 122 35.66 -13.84 -36.10
C GLY A 122 36.18 -14.89 -35.12
N GLY A 123 35.51 -16.04 -35.01
CA GLY A 123 36.02 -17.15 -34.20
C GLY A 123 35.04 -18.30 -34.01
N SER A 124 35.31 -19.40 -34.71
CA SER A 124 34.66 -20.73 -34.67
C SER A 124 34.73 -21.41 -33.27
N PRO A 125 33.90 -22.44 -32.97
CA PRO A 125 33.54 -22.83 -31.61
C PRO A 125 34.42 -23.95 -31.05
N PHE A 126 34.57 -23.98 -29.72
CA PHE A 126 35.06 -25.15 -28.99
C PHE A 126 34.10 -25.55 -27.88
N CYS A 127 33.73 -26.82 -27.89
CA CYS A 127 32.94 -27.53 -26.90
C CYS A 127 33.75 -27.76 -25.62
N HIS A 128 33.11 -27.76 -24.45
CA HIS A 128 33.52 -28.66 -23.37
C HIS A 128 32.34 -28.99 -22.43
N LEU A 129 32.03 -30.29 -22.38
CA LEU A 129 31.28 -30.95 -21.32
C LEU A 129 32.03 -30.87 -19.99
N THR A 130 31.30 -30.75 -18.89
CA THR A 130 31.66 -31.39 -17.61
C THR A 130 30.41 -31.86 -16.87
N MET A 131 30.40 -33.17 -16.59
CA MET A 131 29.48 -33.89 -15.72
C MET A 131 29.97 -33.87 -14.26
N VAL A 132 29.12 -34.43 -13.36
CA VAL A 132 29.41 -35.00 -12.03
C VAL A 132 29.32 -33.95 -10.88
N SER A 133 28.64 -34.15 -9.74
CA SER A 133 28.26 -35.36 -9.00
C SER A 133 26.99 -35.16 -8.14
N GLN A 134 26.27 -36.25 -7.88
CA GLN A 134 25.21 -36.38 -6.87
C GLN A 134 25.81 -36.88 -5.54
N VAL A 135 25.25 -36.41 -4.42
CA VAL A 135 25.43 -37.03 -3.09
C VAL A 135 24.04 -37.26 -2.48
N PRO A 136 23.71 -38.49 -2.02
CA PRO A 136 22.44 -38.76 -1.34
C PRO A 136 22.57 -38.49 0.15
N SER A 137 21.66 -37.70 0.71
CA SER A 137 21.52 -37.53 2.16
C SER A 137 20.16 -38.02 2.66
N SER A 138 20.23 -38.54 3.88
CA SER A 138 19.37 -39.53 4.51
C SER A 138 18.06 -38.95 5.09
N LYS A 139 17.12 -39.87 5.31
CA LYS A 139 15.69 -39.74 5.62
C LYS A 139 15.40 -39.20 7.03
N ARG A 140 14.44 -38.26 7.14
CA ARG A 140 13.36 -38.24 8.15
C ARG A 140 12.11 -37.56 7.56
N PRO A 141 10.89 -38.12 7.73
CA PRO A 141 9.70 -37.57 7.10
C PRO A 141 9.14 -36.39 7.92
N PRO A 142 8.94 -35.19 7.33
CA PRO A 142 8.06 -34.21 7.91
C PRO A 142 6.61 -34.66 7.67
N ARG A 143 5.75 -34.57 8.69
CA ARG A 143 4.30 -34.70 8.53
C ARG A 143 3.81 -33.49 7.70
N SER A 144 3.84 -33.67 6.38
CA SER A 144 3.27 -32.75 5.40
C SER A 144 1.77 -32.71 5.59
N ARG A 145 1.24 -31.52 5.91
CA ARG A 145 -0.18 -31.22 5.73
C ARG A 145 -0.58 -31.56 4.31
N LEU A 146 -1.73 -32.19 4.16
CA LEU A 146 -2.41 -32.42 2.89
C LEU A 146 -2.80 -31.04 2.30
N GLN A 147 -1.84 -30.30 1.74
CA GLN A 147 -2.16 -29.55 0.54
C GLN A 147 -2.71 -30.61 -0.41
N LEU A 148 -3.94 -30.45 -0.87
CA LEU A 148 -4.41 -31.16 -2.05
C LEU A 148 -3.28 -31.01 -3.06
N LEU A 149 -2.53 -32.10 -3.29
CA LEU A 149 -1.45 -32.10 -4.26
C LEU A 149 -2.09 -31.50 -5.52
N PRO A 150 -1.52 -30.44 -6.12
CA PRO A 150 -2.01 -29.97 -7.40
C PRO A 150 -2.10 -31.21 -8.26
N TRP A 151 -3.33 -31.57 -8.62
CA TRP A 151 -3.61 -32.84 -9.27
C TRP A 151 -2.58 -33.01 -10.36
N PRO A 152 -1.83 -34.13 -10.41
CA PRO A 152 -0.76 -34.31 -11.35
C PRO A 152 -1.31 -34.03 -12.74
N ARG A 153 -1.08 -32.80 -13.23
CA ARG A 153 -1.54 -32.39 -14.54
C ARG A 153 -0.66 -33.20 -15.46
N THR A 154 -1.26 -34.20 -16.10
CA THR A 154 -0.62 -35.00 -17.13
C THR A 154 0.06 -34.02 -18.07
N LYS A 155 1.40 -33.99 -18.06
CA LYS A 155 2.17 -33.13 -18.96
C LYS A 155 1.95 -33.69 -20.35
N VAL A 156 1.00 -33.11 -21.08
CA VAL A 156 0.76 -33.46 -22.47
C VAL A 156 1.99 -33.00 -23.26
N ILE A 157 2.87 -33.92 -23.61
CA ILE A 157 4.03 -33.65 -24.47
C ILE A 157 3.51 -33.59 -25.90
N LEU A 158 3.22 -32.37 -26.38
CA LEU A 158 2.83 -32.15 -27.77
C LEU A 158 4.00 -32.47 -28.71
N SER A 159 3.72 -33.16 -29.83
CA SER A 159 4.68 -33.43 -30.89
C SER A 159 5.15 -32.14 -31.56
N LYS A 160 6.31 -32.17 -32.24
CA LYS A 160 6.86 -30.99 -32.94
C LYS A 160 5.88 -30.42 -33.98
N GLN A 161 5.17 -31.29 -34.71
CA GLN A 161 4.17 -30.89 -35.70
C GLN A 161 2.97 -30.19 -35.04
N VAL A 162 2.46 -30.72 -33.93
CA VAL A 162 1.32 -30.11 -33.20
C VAL A 162 1.70 -28.76 -32.60
N ARG A 163 2.95 -28.58 -32.17
CA ARG A 163 3.43 -27.25 -31.73
C ARG A 163 3.52 -26.26 -32.88
N ALA A 164 3.97 -26.69 -34.06
CA ALA A 164 4.05 -25.84 -35.24
C ALA A 164 2.66 -25.38 -35.70
N THR A 165 1.67 -26.30 -35.75
CA THR A 165 0.28 -25.95 -36.11
C THR A 165 -0.36 -25.03 -35.06
N LEU A 166 -0.10 -25.28 -33.78
CA LEU A 166 -0.59 -24.41 -32.69
C LEU A 166 0.01 -23.01 -32.77
N ASN A 167 1.32 -22.89 -33.05
CA ASN A 167 1.98 -21.60 -33.22
C ASN A 167 1.43 -20.84 -34.43
N LEU A 168 1.20 -21.52 -35.56
CA LEU A 168 0.61 -20.92 -36.76
C LEU A 168 -0.81 -20.42 -36.47
N SER A 169 -1.64 -21.22 -35.81
CA SER A 169 -2.99 -20.80 -35.39
C SER A 169 -2.95 -19.62 -34.41
N GLN A 170 -1.98 -19.56 -33.50
CA GLN A 170 -1.78 -18.41 -32.60
C GLN A 170 -1.39 -17.16 -33.38
N GLN A 171 -0.52 -17.28 -34.39
CA GLN A 171 -0.13 -16.16 -35.25
C GLN A 171 -1.32 -15.64 -36.07
N GLU A 172 -2.12 -16.52 -36.67
CA GLU A 172 -3.34 -16.15 -37.40
C GLU A 172 -4.33 -15.42 -36.49
N LYS A 173 -4.57 -15.94 -35.27
CA LYS A 173 -5.45 -15.29 -34.29
C LYS A 173 -4.92 -13.93 -33.86
N ALA A 174 -3.62 -13.80 -33.65
CA ALA A 174 -2.99 -12.52 -33.30
C ALA A 174 -3.10 -11.51 -34.46
N ALA A 175 -2.92 -11.96 -35.71
CA ALA A 175 -3.09 -11.12 -36.89
C ALA A 175 -4.55 -10.66 -37.06
N GLN A 176 -5.51 -11.56 -36.89
CA GLN A 176 -6.93 -11.22 -36.96
C GLN A 176 -7.32 -10.24 -35.86
N PHE A 177 -6.88 -10.47 -34.61
CA PHE A 177 -7.14 -9.54 -33.52
C PHE A 177 -6.57 -8.14 -33.79
N LYS A 178 -5.36 -8.04 -34.37
CA LYS A 178 -4.78 -6.76 -34.76
C LYS A 178 -5.63 -6.07 -35.83
N LYS A 179 -6.07 -6.81 -36.85
CA LYS A 179 -6.96 -6.28 -37.90
C LYS A 179 -8.27 -5.76 -37.31
N ASP A 180 -8.90 -6.53 -36.42
CA ASP A 180 -10.14 -6.12 -35.76
C ASP A 180 -9.95 -4.84 -34.91
N LEU A 181 -8.79 -4.69 -34.26
CA LEU A 181 -8.45 -3.44 -33.56
C LEU A 181 -8.30 -2.27 -34.52
N ASP A 182 -7.60 -2.44 -35.64
CA ASP A 182 -7.40 -1.39 -36.65
C ASP A 182 -8.76 -0.95 -37.26
N ASP A 183 -9.63 -1.92 -37.59
CA ASP A 183 -10.98 -1.66 -38.09
C ASP A 183 -11.85 -0.91 -37.05
N MET A 184 -11.72 -1.25 -35.77
CA MET A 184 -12.43 -0.55 -34.69
C MET A 184 -11.91 0.86 -34.48
N TRP A 185 -10.59 1.09 -34.56
CA TRP A 185 -10.01 2.43 -34.47
C TRP A 185 -10.50 3.34 -35.60
N TRP A 186 -10.58 2.82 -36.82
CA TRP A 186 -11.13 3.56 -37.95
C TRP A 186 -12.60 3.96 -37.72
N LYS A 187 -13.43 3.03 -37.19
CA LYS A 187 -14.83 3.35 -36.84
C LYS A 187 -14.94 4.43 -35.77
N ILE A 188 -14.07 4.41 -34.75
CA ILE A 188 -14.05 5.44 -33.70
C ILE A 188 -13.71 6.80 -34.30
N ASP A 189 -12.75 6.87 -35.23
CA ASP A 189 -12.38 8.11 -35.92
C ASP A 189 -13.55 8.68 -36.75
N GLU A 190 -14.23 7.84 -37.52
CA GLU A 190 -15.40 8.26 -38.31
C GLU A 190 -16.57 8.74 -37.43
N VAL A 191 -16.85 8.04 -36.33
CA VAL A 191 -17.86 8.46 -35.35
C VAL A 191 -17.46 9.80 -34.71
N THR A 192 -16.19 9.98 -34.38
CA THR A 192 -15.64 11.21 -33.80
C THR A 192 -15.82 12.39 -34.76
N LYS A 193 -15.49 12.22 -36.04
CA LYS A 193 -15.73 13.22 -37.09
C LYS A 193 -17.21 13.56 -37.23
N THR A 194 -18.07 12.55 -37.23
CA THR A 194 -19.52 12.71 -37.35
C THR A 194 -20.10 13.52 -36.18
N ILE A 195 -19.70 13.20 -34.94
CA ILE A 195 -20.10 13.95 -33.74
C ILE A 195 -19.58 15.39 -33.78
N ALA A 196 -18.31 15.58 -34.18
CA ALA A 196 -17.70 16.90 -34.30
C ALA A 196 -18.47 17.78 -35.30
N ALA A 197 -18.78 17.23 -36.49
CA ALA A 197 -19.56 17.91 -37.52
C ALA A 197 -21.01 18.20 -37.08
N THR A 198 -21.69 17.22 -36.48
CA THR A 198 -23.10 17.33 -36.06
C THR A 198 -23.31 18.39 -34.97
N HIS A 199 -22.34 18.54 -34.07
CA HIS A 199 -22.43 19.47 -32.94
C HIS A 199 -21.58 20.74 -33.11
N SER A 200 -21.02 20.99 -34.29
CA SER A 200 -20.12 22.13 -34.56
C SER A 200 -18.99 22.25 -33.54
N LYS A 201 -18.41 21.13 -33.11
CA LYS A 201 -17.28 21.08 -32.18
C LYS A 201 -16.00 20.70 -32.92
N SER A 202 -14.85 21.07 -32.39
CA SER A 202 -13.57 20.59 -32.93
C SER A 202 -13.41 19.09 -32.68
N MET A 203 -12.79 18.38 -33.63
CA MET A 203 -12.46 16.95 -33.47
C MET A 203 -11.71 16.69 -32.16
N HIS A 204 -10.71 17.52 -31.85
CA HIS A 204 -9.93 17.40 -30.62
C HIS A 204 -10.78 17.44 -29.34
N CYS A 205 -11.84 18.26 -29.31
CA CYS A 205 -12.75 18.32 -28.16
C CYS A 205 -13.52 17.01 -27.99
N VAL A 206 -13.99 16.42 -29.09
CA VAL A 206 -14.75 15.16 -29.08
C VAL A 206 -13.84 13.98 -28.73
N GLU A 207 -12.64 13.91 -29.30
CA GLU A 207 -11.62 12.91 -28.94
C GLU A 207 -11.30 12.96 -27.45
N THR A 208 -11.06 14.16 -26.95
CA THR A 208 -10.75 14.42 -25.54
C THR A 208 -11.89 13.93 -24.63
N ASP A 209 -13.15 14.23 -24.99
CA ASP A 209 -14.33 13.77 -24.26
C ASP A 209 -14.55 12.24 -24.34
N LEU A 210 -14.27 11.61 -25.49
CA LEU A 210 -14.40 10.16 -25.69
C LEU A 210 -13.32 9.38 -24.94
N HIS A 211 -12.06 9.81 -25.02
CA HIS A 211 -10.93 9.12 -24.39
C HIS A 211 -10.91 9.26 -22.88
N LEU A 212 -11.21 10.46 -22.39
CA LEU A 212 -11.12 10.75 -20.95
C LEU A 212 -12.47 10.51 -20.26
N GLY A 213 -13.55 10.35 -21.02
CA GLY A 213 -14.90 10.19 -20.53
C GLY A 213 -15.49 11.55 -20.14
N HIS A 214 -16.74 11.77 -20.56
CA HIS A 214 -17.47 13.03 -20.39
C HIS A 214 -17.46 13.59 -18.94
N SER A 215 -17.26 12.73 -17.94
CA SER A 215 -17.27 13.07 -16.52
C SER A 215 -15.90 13.30 -15.88
N ARG A 216 -14.78 12.85 -16.48
CA ARG A 216 -13.47 12.91 -15.79
C ARG A 216 -12.67 14.19 -16.07
N LEU A 217 -13.02 14.94 -17.11
CA LEU A 217 -12.32 16.19 -17.44
C LEU A 217 -12.87 17.43 -16.78
N GLN A 218 -14.06 17.37 -16.20
CA GLN A 218 -14.58 18.51 -15.43
C GLN A 218 -13.89 18.68 -14.08
N SER A 219 -13.02 17.76 -13.65
CA SER A 219 -11.98 18.10 -12.68
C SER A 219 -10.84 18.89 -13.36
N ARG A 220 -11.17 19.90 -14.17
CA ARG A 220 -10.30 21.08 -14.23
C ARG A 220 -10.08 21.43 -12.77
N GLN A 221 -8.84 21.33 -12.32
CA GLN A 221 -8.47 21.74 -10.98
C GLN A 221 -8.74 23.24 -10.92
N SER A 222 -9.97 23.61 -10.60
CA SER A 222 -10.34 24.98 -10.30
C SER A 222 -9.31 25.45 -9.31
N LYS A 223 -8.63 26.56 -9.62
CA LYS A 223 -7.63 27.18 -8.75
C LYS A 223 -8.15 27.08 -7.32
N ILE A 224 -7.34 26.50 -6.42
CA ILE A 224 -7.77 26.23 -5.05
C ILE A 224 -8.21 27.56 -4.45
N ASN A 225 -9.52 27.70 -4.21
CA ASN A 225 -10.10 28.87 -3.60
C ASN A 225 -10.07 28.67 -2.08
N SER A 226 -9.48 29.62 -1.37
CA SER A 226 -9.38 29.61 0.09
C SER A 226 -10.73 29.43 0.80
N TRP A 227 -11.81 29.98 0.25
CA TRP A 227 -13.16 29.78 0.77
C TRP A 227 -13.63 28.33 0.66
N ASN A 228 -13.52 27.72 -0.54
CA ASN A 228 -13.91 26.32 -0.74
C ASN A 228 -13.08 25.38 0.13
N THR A 229 -11.80 25.70 0.31
CA THR A 229 -10.91 24.96 1.19
C THR A 229 -11.32 25.05 2.65
N PHE A 230 -11.69 26.25 3.10
CA PHE A 230 -12.21 26.45 4.45
C PHE A 230 -13.50 25.66 4.68
N CYS A 231 -14.45 25.71 3.75
CA CYS A 231 -15.68 24.91 3.82
C CYS A 231 -15.40 23.41 3.92
N TRP A 232 -14.38 22.91 3.20
CA TRP A 232 -13.94 21.52 3.32
C TRP A 232 -13.41 21.20 4.72
N LYS A 233 -12.58 22.07 5.31
CA LYS A 233 -12.02 21.88 6.65
C LYS A 233 -13.12 21.86 7.71
N MET A 234 -14.01 22.85 7.69
CA MET A 234 -15.15 22.92 8.62
C MET A 234 -16.07 21.70 8.50
N SER A 235 -16.28 21.19 7.27
CA SER A 235 -17.07 19.98 7.07
C SER A 235 -16.44 18.75 7.74
N ARG A 236 -15.11 18.65 7.78
CA ARG A 236 -14.41 17.55 8.48
C ARG A 236 -14.52 17.70 10.00
N GLU A 237 -14.30 18.89 10.53
CA GLU A 237 -14.36 19.16 11.97
C GLU A 237 -15.78 18.91 12.51
N LYS A 238 -16.81 19.40 11.80
CA LYS A 238 -18.21 19.15 12.15
C LYS A 238 -18.63 17.69 12.00
N ALA A 239 -18.03 16.94 11.05
CA ALA A 239 -18.27 15.51 10.92
C ALA A 239 -17.67 14.71 12.09
N THR A 240 -16.58 15.18 12.70
CA THR A 240 -15.97 14.54 13.87
C THR A 240 -16.68 14.86 15.18
N THR A 241 -17.33 16.02 15.31
CA THR A 241 -18.03 16.44 16.54
C THR A 241 -19.47 15.94 16.62
N ASN A 242 -20.15 15.78 15.49
CA ASN A 242 -21.55 15.39 15.46
C ASN A 242 -21.69 13.86 15.34
N ASN A 243 -21.69 13.17 16.48
CA ASN A 243 -22.11 11.76 16.59
C ASN A 243 -23.61 11.62 16.26
N GLU A 244 -23.90 10.82 15.23
CA GLU A 244 -25.12 10.10 14.78
C GLU A 244 -26.54 10.72 14.85
N ASN A 245 -26.83 11.73 15.66
CA ASN A 245 -28.20 12.21 15.89
C ASN A 245 -28.54 13.56 15.21
N ALA A 246 -27.75 14.01 14.23
CA ALA A 246 -27.99 15.30 13.59
C ALA A 246 -29.16 15.23 12.57
N PRO A 247 -30.16 16.14 12.66
CA PRO A 247 -31.31 16.19 11.75
C PRO A 247 -30.89 16.40 10.29
N SER A 248 -31.72 15.89 9.38
CA SER A 248 -31.50 15.80 7.92
C SER A 248 -30.85 17.06 7.32
N LYS A 249 -29.67 16.86 6.74
CA LYS A 249 -28.67 17.86 6.29
C LYS A 249 -29.12 18.91 5.26
N ARG A 250 -30.37 18.90 4.79
CA ARG A 250 -30.80 19.79 3.68
C ARG A 250 -31.40 21.12 4.11
N GLN A 251 -32.01 21.23 5.29
CA GLN A 251 -32.69 22.47 5.72
C GLN A 251 -31.79 23.44 6.51
N VAL A 252 -30.69 22.96 7.08
CA VAL A 252 -29.78 23.76 7.95
C VAL A 252 -28.68 24.49 7.14
N LEU A 253 -28.63 24.30 5.81
CA LEU A 253 -27.53 24.78 5.00
C LEU A 253 -27.35 26.32 4.99
N PRO A 254 -28.41 27.16 4.89
CA PRO A 254 -28.23 28.60 4.80
C PRO A 254 -27.70 29.26 6.07
N GLU A 255 -28.19 28.83 7.24
CA GLU A 255 -27.71 29.32 8.55
C GLU A 255 -26.27 28.87 8.80
N LEU A 256 -25.98 27.61 8.49
CA LEU A 256 -24.62 27.06 8.61
C LEU A 256 -23.62 27.82 7.72
N VAL A 257 -24.04 28.24 6.52
CA VAL A 257 -23.19 29.01 5.61
C VAL A 257 -22.90 30.40 6.17
N LYS A 258 -23.86 31.06 6.84
CA LYS A 258 -23.64 32.37 7.46
C LYS A 258 -22.61 32.29 8.60
N ASP A 259 -22.77 31.33 9.52
CA ASP A 259 -21.85 31.15 10.64
C ASP A 259 -20.42 30.85 10.14
N ILE A 260 -20.30 29.94 9.16
CA ILE A 260 -19.03 29.59 8.52
C ILE A 260 -18.43 30.81 7.82
N GLN A 261 -19.26 31.67 7.20
CA GLN A 261 -18.78 32.86 6.51
C GLN A 261 -18.20 33.89 7.49
N GLU A 262 -18.86 34.13 8.62
CA GLU A 262 -18.34 35.02 9.65
C GLU A 262 -17.02 34.53 10.23
N GLU A 263 -16.93 33.22 10.51
CA GLU A 263 -15.71 32.60 11.02
C GLU A 263 -14.54 32.75 10.03
N TYR A 264 -14.78 32.52 8.74
CA TYR A 264 -13.78 32.74 7.70
C TYR A 264 -13.35 34.21 7.58
N CYS A 265 -14.29 35.15 7.70
CA CYS A 265 -13.96 36.58 7.68
C CYS A 265 -13.05 36.97 8.85
N ARG A 266 -13.19 36.34 10.02
CA ARG A 266 -12.35 36.56 11.21
C ARG A 266 -10.95 35.94 11.10
N LEU A 267 -10.72 35.00 10.19
CA LEU A 267 -9.40 34.40 10.00
C LEU A 267 -8.38 35.40 9.43
N SER A 268 -7.18 35.38 9.99
CA SER A 268 -6.02 36.10 9.46
C SER A 268 -5.64 35.59 8.07
N VAL A 269 -4.89 36.40 7.32
CA VAL A 269 -4.40 36.04 5.98
C VAL A 269 -3.51 34.80 6.05
N ASP A 270 -2.63 34.71 7.06
CA ASP A 270 -1.75 33.55 7.27
C ASP A 270 -2.55 32.28 7.58
N ALA A 271 -3.60 32.37 8.39
CA ALA A 271 -4.46 31.23 8.68
C ALA A 271 -5.19 30.74 7.42
N LYS A 272 -5.67 31.67 6.57
CA LYS A 272 -6.28 31.33 5.27
C LYS A 272 -5.28 30.62 4.35
N GLN A 273 -4.02 31.07 4.32
CA GLN A 273 -2.97 30.47 3.52
C GLN A 273 -2.59 29.07 4.01
N ASN A 274 -2.46 28.87 5.32
CA ASN A 274 -2.19 27.56 5.92
C ASN A 274 -3.29 26.54 5.58
N ILE A 275 -4.55 26.97 5.56
CA ILE A 275 -5.69 26.13 5.19
C ILE A 275 -5.60 25.72 3.71
N VAL A 276 -5.19 26.63 2.83
CA VAL A 276 -4.94 26.33 1.40
C VAL A 276 -3.81 25.32 1.23
N GLU A 277 -2.71 25.47 1.97
CA GLU A 277 -1.57 24.55 1.95
C GLU A 277 -1.98 23.15 2.44
N GLU A 278 -2.62 23.04 3.60
CA GLU A 278 -3.11 21.77 4.16
C GLU A 278 -4.01 21.01 3.16
N PHE A 279 -4.89 21.73 2.47
CA PHE A 279 -5.76 21.11 1.47
C PHE A 279 -5.05 20.76 0.17
N SER A 280 -4.00 21.48 -0.20
CA SER A 280 -3.17 21.12 -1.35
C SER A 280 -2.47 19.79 -1.09
N GLU A 281 -1.89 19.59 0.10
CA GLU A 281 -1.29 18.32 0.53
C GLU A 281 -2.34 17.19 0.58
N PHE A 282 -3.53 17.49 1.09
CA PHE A 282 -4.64 16.54 1.09
C PHE A 282 -5.03 16.14 -0.34
N LYS A 283 -5.12 17.10 -1.28
CA LYS A 283 -5.42 16.82 -2.68
C LYS A 283 -4.34 15.97 -3.33
N GLU A 284 -3.07 16.25 -3.08
CA GLU A 284 -1.96 15.44 -3.58
C GLU A 284 -2.02 14.02 -3.02
N THR A 285 -2.21 13.88 -1.70
CA THR A 285 -2.37 12.59 -1.03
C THR A 285 -3.58 11.83 -1.57
N LYS A 286 -4.70 12.51 -1.81
CA LYS A 286 -5.92 11.93 -2.35
C LYS A 286 -5.78 11.57 -3.82
N ALA A 287 -5.11 12.38 -4.64
CA ALA A 287 -4.82 12.07 -6.03
C ALA A 287 -3.96 10.80 -6.12
N ILE A 288 -2.92 10.71 -5.28
CA ILE A 288 -2.11 9.49 -5.14
C ILE A 288 -3.00 8.31 -4.71
N SER A 289 -3.83 8.50 -3.67
CA SER A 289 -4.74 7.48 -3.12
C SER A 289 -5.76 6.95 -4.13
N ILE A 290 -6.39 7.83 -4.93
CA ILE A 290 -7.37 7.47 -5.97
C ILE A 290 -6.72 6.60 -7.06
N HIS A 291 -5.44 6.82 -7.33
CA HIS A 291 -4.68 6.02 -8.29
C HIS A 291 -4.07 4.75 -7.70
N VAL A 292 -4.16 4.52 -6.39
CA VAL A 292 -3.76 3.24 -5.81
C VAL A 292 -4.86 2.22 -6.08
N SER A 293 -4.72 1.52 -7.20
CA SER A 293 -5.57 0.38 -7.52
C SER A 293 -5.63 -0.60 -6.34
N ALA A 294 -6.74 -1.33 -6.19
CA ALA A 294 -6.86 -2.38 -5.16
C ALA A 294 -5.65 -3.33 -5.21
N HIS A 295 -5.15 -3.63 -6.41
CA HIS A 295 -3.94 -4.41 -6.62
C HIS A 295 -2.68 -3.76 -6.04
N SER A 296 -2.48 -2.44 -6.22
CA SER A 296 -1.34 -1.74 -5.62
C SER A 296 -1.43 -1.68 -4.10
N ARG A 297 -2.64 -1.56 -3.53
CA ARG A 297 -2.85 -1.62 -2.06
C ARG A 297 -2.46 -3.01 -1.53
N ILE A 298 -2.94 -4.06 -2.19
CA ILE A 298 -2.60 -5.45 -1.86
C ILE A 298 -1.09 -5.66 -1.92
N ASN A 299 -0.43 -5.24 -3.01
CA ASN A 299 1.02 -5.39 -3.16
C ASN A 299 1.80 -4.68 -2.04
N ASN A 300 1.38 -3.47 -1.66
CA ASN A 300 2.03 -2.73 -0.57
C ASN A 300 1.91 -3.48 0.76
N VAL A 301 0.71 -4.01 1.06
CA VAL A 301 0.48 -4.80 2.28
C VAL A 301 1.30 -6.08 2.24
N THR A 302 1.27 -6.83 1.14
CA THR A 302 2.05 -8.07 0.97
C THR A 302 3.56 -7.82 1.11
N HIS A 303 4.10 -6.77 0.50
CA HIS A 303 5.52 -6.43 0.62
C HIS A 303 5.89 -6.07 2.07
N THR A 304 5.05 -5.28 2.73
CA THR A 304 5.25 -4.91 4.14
C THR A 304 5.22 -6.14 5.04
N LEU A 305 4.25 -7.04 4.86
CA LEU A 305 4.13 -8.26 5.65
C LEU A 305 5.31 -9.21 5.42
N LYS A 306 5.81 -9.35 4.19
CA LYS A 306 7.03 -10.11 3.89
C LYS A 306 8.25 -9.54 4.62
N ALA A 307 8.38 -8.21 4.66
CA ALA A 307 9.46 -7.57 5.41
C ALA A 307 9.35 -7.85 6.91
N VAL A 308 8.13 -7.79 7.49
CA VAL A 308 7.89 -8.13 8.89
C VAL A 308 8.20 -9.60 9.18
N GLU A 309 7.73 -10.53 8.33
CA GLU A 309 8.02 -11.95 8.42
C GLU A 309 9.53 -12.24 8.44
N SER A 310 10.31 -11.59 7.56
CA SER A 310 11.77 -11.73 7.56
C SER A 310 12.40 -11.29 8.89
N LYS A 311 11.91 -10.20 9.49
CA LYS A 311 12.39 -9.70 10.78
C LYS A 311 12.03 -10.64 11.93
N LEU A 312 10.83 -11.21 11.92
CA LEU A 312 10.38 -12.19 12.92
C LEU A 312 11.19 -13.50 12.83
N ASN A 313 11.50 -13.95 11.61
CA ASN A 313 12.40 -15.11 11.42
C ASN A 313 13.81 -14.84 11.95
N ASN A 314 14.36 -13.65 11.70
CA ASN A 314 15.66 -13.24 12.24
C ASN A 314 15.63 -13.13 13.78
N LEU A 315 14.53 -12.64 14.35
CA LEU A 315 14.35 -12.57 15.81
C LEU A 315 14.40 -13.97 16.44
N LYS A 316 13.74 -14.95 15.81
CA LYS A 316 13.81 -16.35 16.22
C LYS A 316 15.24 -16.89 16.14
N SER A 317 15.97 -16.67 15.05
CA SER A 317 17.34 -17.20 14.93
C SER A 317 18.29 -16.59 15.96
N CYS A 318 18.14 -15.32 16.31
CA CYS A 318 19.06 -14.65 17.23
C CYS A 318 18.72 -14.88 18.70
N THR A 319 17.43 -15.03 19.04
CA THR A 319 16.99 -15.00 20.44
C THR A 319 16.18 -16.22 20.87
N SER A 320 15.92 -17.15 19.96
CA SER A 320 15.01 -18.29 20.16
C SER A 320 13.58 -17.88 20.58
N VAL A 321 13.20 -16.62 20.35
CA VAL A 321 11.84 -16.16 20.58
C VAL A 321 10.94 -16.71 19.47
N GLU A 322 9.91 -17.44 19.88
CA GLU A 322 8.84 -17.87 19.00
C GLU A 322 7.80 -16.74 18.85
N SER A 323 7.24 -16.56 17.66
CA SER A 323 6.39 -15.42 17.32
C SER A 323 5.22 -15.82 16.43
N ILE A 324 4.12 -15.07 16.56
CA ILE A 324 2.95 -15.20 15.71
C ILE A 324 2.44 -13.82 15.29
N LEU A 325 2.03 -13.72 14.03
CA LEU A 325 1.48 -12.52 13.42
C LEU A 325 0.22 -12.90 12.66
N TYR A 326 -0.88 -12.26 13.04
CA TYR A 326 -2.14 -12.34 12.32
C TYR A 326 -2.43 -11.01 11.64
N THR A 327 -2.83 -11.07 10.38
CA THR A 327 -3.25 -9.89 9.61
C THR A 327 -4.53 -10.20 8.86
N THR A 328 -5.58 -9.46 9.18
CA THR A 328 -6.93 -9.58 8.62
C THR A 328 -7.34 -8.27 7.99
N CYS A 329 -8.24 -8.32 7.01
CA CYS A 329 -8.86 -7.11 6.49
C CYS A 329 -9.96 -6.63 7.43
N GLY A 330 -10.01 -5.33 7.70
CA GLY A 330 -11.14 -4.71 8.38
C GLY A 330 -12.27 -4.30 7.42
N THR A 331 -12.07 -4.42 6.12
CA THR A 331 -12.99 -3.93 5.07
C THR A 331 -13.12 -4.98 3.97
N THR A 332 -14.32 -5.14 3.42
CA THR A 332 -14.61 -6.03 2.29
C THR A 332 -14.17 -5.47 0.93
N ASP A 333 -13.81 -4.18 0.88
CA ASP A 333 -13.40 -3.49 -0.36
C ASP A 333 -12.06 -3.97 -0.93
N LEU A 334 -11.24 -4.64 -0.12
CA LEU A 334 -9.94 -5.17 -0.51
C LEU A 334 -10.03 -6.70 -0.55
N PRO A 335 -9.87 -7.35 -1.72
CA PRO A 335 -9.82 -8.81 -1.80
C PRO A 335 -8.46 -9.35 -1.34
N LEU A 336 -7.97 -8.88 -0.18
CA LEU A 336 -6.77 -9.39 0.45
C LEU A 336 -7.18 -10.53 1.38
N ARG A 337 -6.74 -11.74 1.06
CA ARG A 337 -6.91 -12.90 1.95
C ARG A 337 -6.14 -12.64 3.24
N ALA A 338 -6.76 -12.95 4.38
CA ALA A 338 -6.08 -12.86 5.65
C ALA A 338 -4.82 -13.75 5.71
N ILE A 339 -3.76 -13.21 6.30
CA ILE A 339 -2.42 -13.79 6.33
C ILE A 339 -2.06 -14.14 7.77
N SER A 340 -1.64 -15.38 8.00
CA SER A 340 -1.05 -15.85 9.26
C SER A 340 0.41 -16.19 9.05
N PHE A 341 1.27 -15.69 9.93
CA PHE A 341 2.65 -16.14 10.07
C PHE A 341 2.83 -16.66 11.50
N ALA A 342 3.37 -17.87 11.65
CA ALA A 342 3.73 -18.42 12.95
C ALA A 342 5.08 -19.11 12.81
N THR A 343 5.96 -18.91 13.79
CA THR A 343 7.17 -19.71 13.88
C THR A 343 6.81 -21.14 14.29
N LYS A 344 7.62 -22.11 13.86
CA LYS A 344 7.35 -23.55 14.03
C LYS A 344 6.87 -23.95 15.45
N GLY A 345 7.46 -23.41 16.51
CA GLY A 345 7.08 -23.76 17.88
C GLY A 345 5.66 -23.29 18.22
N VAL A 346 5.28 -22.09 17.80
CA VAL A 346 3.90 -21.60 17.99
C VAL A 346 2.93 -22.34 17.08
N GLU A 347 3.32 -22.63 15.85
CA GLU A 347 2.46 -23.38 14.92
C GLU A 347 2.13 -24.78 15.45
N ASP A 348 3.15 -25.50 15.94
CA ASP A 348 2.98 -26.82 16.55
C ASP A 348 2.13 -26.72 17.84
N PHE A 349 2.36 -25.70 18.67
CA PHE A 349 1.57 -25.45 19.88
C PHE A 349 0.08 -25.22 19.57
N ILE A 350 -0.22 -24.35 18.60
CA ILE A 350 -1.62 -24.04 18.23
C ILE A 350 -2.32 -25.29 17.68
N GLY A 351 -1.67 -26.03 16.78
CA GLY A 351 -2.26 -27.24 16.22
C GLY A 351 -2.46 -28.37 17.24
N SER A 352 -1.49 -28.55 18.15
CA SER A 352 -1.50 -29.67 19.10
C SER A 352 -2.28 -29.39 20.38
N VAL A 353 -2.19 -28.18 20.94
CA VAL A 353 -2.78 -27.81 22.24
C VAL A 353 -4.15 -27.19 22.05
N MET A 354 -4.29 -26.29 21.07
CA MET A 354 -5.57 -25.59 20.86
C MET A 354 -6.51 -26.37 19.94
N HIS A 355 -5.99 -27.31 19.14
CA HIS A 355 -6.75 -28.00 18.09
C HIS A 355 -7.47 -27.04 17.14
N VAL A 356 -6.88 -25.86 16.90
CA VAL A 356 -7.40 -24.85 15.99
C VAL A 356 -6.44 -24.70 14.82
N ASP A 357 -6.97 -24.69 13.60
CA ASP A 357 -6.18 -24.32 12.43
C ASP A 357 -5.95 -22.81 12.41
N THR A 358 -4.70 -22.39 12.19
CA THR A 358 -4.33 -20.97 12.21
C THR A 358 -5.09 -20.16 11.16
N GLN A 359 -5.41 -20.74 10.00
CA GLN A 359 -6.20 -20.06 8.97
C GLN A 359 -7.66 -19.92 9.40
N ASP A 360 -8.25 -20.93 10.06
CA ASP A 360 -9.61 -20.85 10.60
C ASP A 360 -9.73 -19.77 11.67
N LEU A 361 -8.77 -19.67 12.59
CA LEU A 361 -8.74 -18.62 13.61
C LEU A 361 -8.69 -17.23 12.98
N VAL A 362 -7.80 -17.03 12.00
CA VAL A 362 -7.66 -15.75 11.30
C VAL A 362 -8.92 -15.41 10.49
N SER A 363 -9.56 -16.41 9.88
CA SER A 363 -10.83 -16.21 9.16
C SER A 363 -11.97 -15.82 10.10
N LYS A 364 -12.01 -16.38 11.32
CA LYS A 364 -12.96 -15.96 12.37
C LYS A 364 -12.68 -14.54 12.86
N MET A 365 -11.42 -14.16 13.02
CA MET A 365 -11.02 -12.78 13.36
C MET A 365 -11.42 -11.78 12.28
N GLU A 366 -11.20 -12.11 11.00
CA GLU A 366 -11.65 -11.30 9.87
C GLU A 366 -13.18 -11.16 9.86
N GLY A 367 -13.90 -12.26 10.06
CA GLY A 367 -15.35 -12.24 10.18
C GLY A 367 -15.85 -11.38 11.34
N PHE A 368 -15.13 -11.33 12.47
CA PHE A 368 -15.45 -10.44 13.59
C PHE A 368 -15.21 -8.97 13.25
N LEU A 369 -14.06 -8.64 12.67
CA LEU A 369 -13.68 -7.27 12.33
C LEU A 369 -14.56 -6.68 11.21
N CYS A 370 -14.92 -7.48 10.21
CA CYS A 370 -15.86 -7.04 9.18
C CYS A 370 -17.31 -6.92 9.69
N ARG A 371 -17.64 -7.47 10.87
CA ARG A 371 -18.98 -7.37 11.47
C ARG A 371 -19.21 -6.07 12.25
N GLU A 372 -18.17 -5.36 12.66
CA GLU A 372 -18.34 -4.06 13.33
C GLU A 372 -19.03 -3.02 12.44
N SER A 373 -19.09 -3.25 11.12
CA SER A 373 -19.84 -2.38 10.20
C SER A 373 -21.29 -2.80 9.96
N GLU A 374 -21.77 -3.99 10.36
CA GLU A 374 -23.17 -4.38 10.13
C GLU A 374 -23.54 -5.71 10.81
N VAL A 375 -24.38 -5.62 11.84
CA VAL A 375 -25.14 -6.74 12.43
C VAL A 375 -26.04 -7.47 11.39
N CYS A 376 -26.11 -7.02 10.13
CA CYS A 376 -27.04 -7.52 9.11
C CYS A 376 -26.42 -8.33 7.95
N ALA A 377 -25.13 -8.14 7.58
CA ALA A 377 -24.62 -8.68 6.31
C ALA A 377 -24.25 -10.18 6.35
N THR A 378 -23.65 -10.68 7.44
CA THR A 378 -23.23 -12.10 7.50
C THR A 378 -24.38 -13.08 7.72
N LYS A 379 -25.47 -12.66 8.38
CA LYS A 379 -26.72 -13.45 8.39
C LYS A 379 -27.29 -13.54 6.98
N ASN A 380 -27.30 -12.43 6.24
CA ASN A 380 -27.79 -12.39 4.85
C ASN A 380 -26.95 -13.23 3.88
N HIS A 381 -25.61 -13.24 3.97
CA HIS A 381 -24.80 -14.03 3.04
C HIS A 381 -24.89 -15.53 3.30
N TYR A 382 -24.87 -15.95 4.57
CA TYR A 382 -25.02 -17.36 4.92
C TYR A 382 -26.45 -17.86 4.64
N GLU A 383 -27.47 -17.04 4.92
CA GLU A 383 -28.84 -17.35 4.48
C GLU A 383 -28.96 -17.40 2.96
N ARG A 384 -28.29 -16.50 2.22
CA ARG A 384 -28.33 -16.51 0.75
C ARG A 384 -27.63 -17.73 0.17
N LEU A 385 -26.48 -18.12 0.70
CA LEU A 385 -25.81 -19.37 0.30
C LEU A 385 -26.64 -20.60 0.68
N SER A 386 -27.24 -20.61 1.87
CA SER A 386 -28.15 -21.68 2.30
C SER A 386 -29.33 -21.80 1.34
N ARG A 387 -30.00 -20.69 0.99
CA ARG A 387 -31.11 -20.67 0.01
C ARG A 387 -30.68 -21.16 -1.37
N ILE A 388 -29.49 -20.78 -1.84
CA ILE A 388 -28.96 -21.25 -3.14
C ILE A 388 -28.68 -22.76 -3.10
N CYS A 389 -28.06 -23.26 -2.03
CA CYS A 389 -27.79 -24.69 -1.86
C CYS A 389 -29.09 -25.50 -1.79
N THR A 390 -30.09 -25.04 -1.05
CA THR A 390 -31.41 -25.69 -0.97
C THR A 390 -32.10 -25.69 -2.34
N ALA A 391 -32.09 -24.57 -3.07
CA ALA A 391 -32.68 -24.50 -4.41
C ALA A 391 -31.99 -25.44 -5.41
N ILE A 392 -30.66 -25.58 -5.34
CA ILE A 392 -29.91 -26.54 -6.17
C ILE A 392 -30.31 -27.98 -5.83
N HIS A 393 -30.43 -28.32 -4.54
CA HIS A 393 -30.88 -29.64 -4.11
C HIS A 393 -32.30 -29.96 -4.57
N GLU A 394 -33.23 -29.00 -4.50
CA GLU A 394 -34.61 -29.18 -5.01
C GLU A 394 -34.62 -29.44 -6.53
N ILE A 395 -33.85 -28.67 -7.30
CA ILE A 395 -33.75 -28.86 -8.76
C ILE A 395 -33.19 -30.24 -9.10
N ILE A 396 -32.20 -30.72 -8.34
CA ILE A 396 -31.60 -32.05 -8.55
C ILE A 396 -32.63 -33.14 -8.23
N ASN A 397 -33.32 -33.05 -7.09
CA ASN A 397 -34.31 -34.04 -6.66
C ASN A 397 -35.58 -34.07 -7.52
N CYS A 398 -35.91 -32.98 -8.23
CA CYS A 398 -37.04 -32.96 -9.16
C CYS A 398 -36.70 -33.52 -10.55
N LYS A 399 -35.42 -33.64 -10.91
CA LYS A 399 -34.97 -34.01 -12.27
C LYS A 399 -34.34 -35.41 -12.36
N LEU A 400 -33.89 -35.96 -11.25
CA LEU A 400 -33.47 -37.35 -11.10
C LEU A 400 -34.60 -38.13 -10.43
#